data_AF-A0A4D4JU57-F1
#
_entry.id   AF-A0A4D4JU57-F1
#
_cell.length_a   1.000
_cell.length_b   1.000
_cell.length_c   1.000
_cell.angle_alpha   90.00
_cell.angle_beta   90.00
_cell.angle_gamma   90.00
#
_symmetry.space_group_name_H-M   'P 1'
#
loop_
_entity.id
_entity.type
_entity.pdbx_description
1 polymer ?
#
loop_
_entity_poly.entity_id
_entity_poly.type
_entity_poly.pdbx_seq_one_letter_code
_entity_poly.pdbx_strand_id
1 'polypeptide(L)'
;MVLTAAALVLAGTALALAPLIGTEPGRRAALPVLAAGGAAFGLFTAAVFTLVLAGVRGAAADSVSGLLPTAQQLGGSIGVTAAGLAYYAPADTANTAFGHAMAYEAAIFLLTALIALPLRQTTSPTRSLPPPSGTRSPRA
;
A
#
# COMPACT_ATOMS: atom_id res chain seq x y z
N MET A 1 -7.85 5.02 4.74
CA MET A 1 -7.01 6.24 4.59
C MET A 1 -5.53 5.90 4.66
N VAL A 2 -5.09 5.15 5.68
CA VAL A 2 -3.68 4.73 5.82
C VAL A 2 -3.15 3.99 4.59
N LEU A 3 -3.92 3.03 4.03
CA LEU A 3 -3.49 2.26 2.85
C LEU A 3 -3.20 3.14 1.62
N THR A 4 -4.15 4.02 1.25
CA THR A 4 -3.98 4.94 0.11
C THR A 4 -2.81 5.90 0.33
N ALA A 5 -2.69 6.48 1.53
CA ALA A 5 -1.60 7.39 1.84
C ALA A 5 -0.23 6.69 1.79
N ALA A 6 -0.12 5.49 2.39
CA ALA A 6 1.10 4.70 2.36
C ALA A 6 1.48 4.31 0.91
N ALA A 7 0.51 3.90 0.09
CA ALA A 7 0.75 3.61 -1.33
C ALA A 7 1.25 4.85 -2.10
N LEU A 8 0.67 6.03 -1.87
CA LEU A 8 1.14 7.26 -2.51
C LEU A 8 2.56 7.66 -2.05
N VAL A 9 2.89 7.48 -0.77
CA VAL A 9 4.25 7.71 -0.27
C VAL A 9 5.23 6.75 -0.94
N LEU A 10 4.87 5.46 -1.08
CA LEU A 10 5.72 4.47 -1.77
C LEU A 10 5.92 4.80 -3.25
N ALA A 11 4.89 5.27 -3.95
CA ALA A 11 5.02 5.77 -5.31
C ALA A 11 5.98 6.98 -5.38
N GLY A 12 5.86 7.92 -4.43
CA GLY A 12 6.74 9.07 -4.32
C GLY A 12 8.20 8.67 -4.03
N THR A 13 8.41 7.74 -3.09
CA THR A 13 9.72 7.15 -2.79
C THR A 13 10.32 6.53 -4.05
N ALA A 14 9.53 5.77 -4.81
CA ALA A 14 9.98 5.11 -6.01
C ALA A 14 10.52 6.11 -7.05
N LEU A 15 9.74 7.16 -7.32
CA LEU A 15 10.14 8.23 -8.24
C LEU A 15 11.33 9.05 -7.72
N ALA A 16 11.41 9.29 -6.41
CA ALA A 16 12.49 10.05 -5.80
C ALA A 16 13.84 9.32 -5.84
N LEU A 17 13.86 7.99 -5.79
CA LEU A 17 15.10 7.21 -5.80
C LEU A 17 15.80 7.19 -7.17
N ALA A 18 15.05 7.24 -8.27
CA ALA A 18 15.57 7.17 -9.63
C ALA A 18 16.72 8.17 -9.93
N PRO A 19 16.61 9.47 -9.59
CA PRO A 19 17.71 10.42 -9.79
C PRO A 19 18.81 10.36 -8.73
N LEU A 20 18.60 9.70 -7.58
CA LEU A 20 19.50 9.80 -6.42
C LEU A 20 20.62 8.75 -6.41
N ILE A 21 20.45 7.61 -7.07
CA ILE A 21 21.37 6.46 -6.88
C ILE A 21 22.65 6.56 -7.71
N GLY A 22 22.68 7.38 -8.77
CA GLY A 22 23.82 7.52 -9.68
C GLY A 22 25.00 8.37 -9.17
N THR A 23 24.87 9.06 -8.03
CA THR A 23 25.93 9.95 -7.51
C THR A 23 26.16 9.74 -6.02
N GLU A 24 27.39 9.96 -5.55
CA GLU A 24 27.70 9.82 -4.12
C GLU A 24 26.89 10.77 -3.20
N PRO A 25 26.73 12.06 -3.54
CA PRO A 25 25.81 12.94 -2.80
C PRO A 25 24.37 12.44 -2.83
N GLY A 26 23.91 11.95 -3.98
CA GLY A 26 22.57 11.40 -4.15
C GLY A 26 22.32 10.18 -3.26
N ARG A 27 23.29 9.27 -3.09
CA ARG A 27 23.16 8.13 -2.17
C ARG A 27 22.94 8.55 -0.72
N ARG A 28 23.62 9.60 -0.25
CA ARG A 28 23.40 10.13 1.11
C ARG A 28 22.01 10.76 1.22
N ALA A 29 21.57 11.47 0.18
CA ALA A 29 20.21 12.02 0.10
C ALA A 29 19.12 10.92 -0.03
N ALA A 30 19.46 9.72 -0.52
CA ALA A 30 18.54 8.59 -0.59
C ALA A 30 18.23 7.99 0.79
N LEU A 31 19.10 8.14 1.79
CA LEU A 31 18.87 7.59 3.15
C LEU A 31 17.55 8.02 3.78
N PRO A 32 17.20 9.32 3.88
CA PRO A 32 15.91 9.73 4.42
C PRO A 32 14.73 9.26 3.55
N VAL A 33 14.90 9.19 2.22
CA VAL A 33 13.88 8.69 1.29
C VAL A 33 13.60 7.20 1.53
N LEU A 34 14.64 6.40 1.74
CA LEU A 34 14.54 4.99 2.09
C LEU A 34 13.93 4.79 3.48
N ALA A 35 14.28 5.62 4.47
CA ALA A 35 13.68 5.55 5.80
C ALA A 35 12.16 5.83 5.75
N ALA A 36 11.76 6.88 5.03
CA ALA A 36 10.35 7.20 4.81
C ALA A 36 9.62 6.08 4.03
N GLY A 37 10.27 5.54 2.99
CA GLY A 37 9.76 4.43 2.20
C GLY A 37 9.55 3.17 3.04
N GLY A 38 10.52 2.81 3.90
CA GLY A 38 10.43 1.67 4.80
C GLY A 38 9.29 1.81 5.81
N ALA A 39 9.13 2.99 6.40
CA ALA A 39 8.02 3.28 7.30
C ALA A 39 6.66 3.17 6.57
N ALA A 40 6.56 3.74 5.37
CA ALA A 40 5.37 3.63 4.53
C ALA A 40 5.05 2.19 4.14
N PHE A 41 6.07 1.39 3.81
CA PHE A 41 5.92 -0.03 3.48
C PHE A 41 5.39 -0.85 4.67
N GLY A 42 5.88 -0.58 5.88
CA GLY A 42 5.37 -1.18 7.11
C GLY A 42 3.89 -0.85 7.34
N LEU A 43 3.52 0.44 7.22
CA LEU A 43 2.12 0.89 7.34
C LEU A 43 1.23 0.30 6.25
N PHE A 44 1.70 0.24 5.01
CA PHE A 44 1.00 -0.38 3.88
C PHE A 44 0.67 -1.84 4.19
N THR A 45 1.69 -2.61 4.59
CA THR A 45 1.54 -4.03 4.91
C THR A 45 0.55 -4.25 6.05
N ALA A 46 0.69 -3.51 7.16
CA ALA A 46 -0.22 -3.60 8.30
C ALA A 46 -1.67 -3.25 7.90
N ALA A 47 -1.87 -2.24 7.06
CA ALA A 47 -3.19 -1.84 6.59
C ALA A 47 -3.84 -2.89 5.68
N VAL A 48 -3.07 -3.49 4.76
CA VAL A 48 -3.56 -4.59 3.91
C VAL A 48 -4.00 -5.77 4.76
N PHE A 49 -3.16 -6.21 5.71
CA PHE A 49 -3.48 -7.31 6.62
C PHE A 49 -4.76 -7.05 7.39
N THR A 50 -4.86 -5.87 7.99
CA THR A 50 -6.04 -5.44 8.75
C THR A 50 -7.30 -5.50 7.88
N LEU A 51 -7.22 -5.04 6.64
CA LEU A 51 -8.38 -5.00 5.73
C LEU A 51 -8.81 -6.40 5.29
N VAL A 52 -7.85 -7.28 4.96
CA VAL A 52 -8.13 -8.66 4.57
C VAL A 52 -8.76 -9.43 5.74
N LEU A 53 -8.17 -9.34 6.93
CA LEU A 53 -8.68 -10.04 8.11
C LEU A 53 -10.04 -9.50 8.56
N ALA A 54 -10.29 -8.19 8.45
CA ALA A 54 -11.60 -7.60 8.75
C ALA A 54 -12.71 -8.10 7.81
N GLY A 55 -12.36 -8.53 6.58
CA GLY A 55 -13.29 -9.08 5.61
C GLY A 55 -13.70 -10.53 5.86
N VAL A 56 -13.06 -11.23 6.80
CA VAL A 56 -13.27 -12.66 7.07
C VAL A 56 -13.85 -12.83 8.47
N ARG A 57 -15.00 -13.50 8.59
CA ARG A 57 -15.65 -13.80 9.88
C ARG A 57 -15.57 -15.29 10.22
N GLY A 58 -15.42 -15.60 11.50
CA GLY A 58 -15.52 -16.97 12.03
C GLY A 58 -14.30 -17.86 11.75
N ALA A 59 -14.50 -19.17 11.73
CA ALA A 59 -13.46 -20.21 11.69
C ALA A 59 -12.50 -20.15 10.47
N ALA A 60 -12.79 -19.34 9.45
CA ALA A 60 -11.92 -19.14 8.29
C ALA A 60 -10.81 -18.10 8.51
N ALA A 61 -10.87 -17.29 9.57
CA ALA A 61 -9.88 -16.24 9.82
C ALA A 61 -8.47 -16.80 10.02
N ASP A 62 -8.33 -17.93 10.72
CA ASP A 62 -7.04 -18.58 10.96
C ASP A 62 -6.45 -19.17 9.68
N SER A 63 -7.28 -19.79 8.83
CA SER A 63 -6.87 -20.29 7.52
C SER A 63 -6.45 -19.16 6.57
N VAL A 64 -7.15 -18.03 6.56
CA VAL A 64 -6.81 -16.86 5.74
C VAL A 64 -5.53 -16.19 6.23
N SER A 65 -5.34 -16.09 7.54
CA SER A 65 -4.10 -15.58 8.14
C SER A 65 -2.89 -16.42 7.70
N GLY A 66 -3.03 -17.75 7.61
CA GLY A 66 -1.99 -18.65 7.10
C GLY A 66 -1.72 -18.54 5.59
N LEU A 67 -2.73 -18.20 4.78
CA LEU A 67 -2.59 -18.04 3.33
C LEU A 67 -2.05 -16.68 2.90
N LEU A 68 -2.21 -15.64 3.74
CA LEU A 68 -1.81 -14.29 3.41
C LEU A 68 -0.30 -14.14 3.14
N PRO A 69 0.61 -14.75 3.93
CA PRO A 69 2.03 -14.80 3.59
C PRO A 69 2.32 -15.49 2.25
N THR A 70 1.59 -16.56 1.91
CA THR A 70 1.74 -17.25 0.62
C THR A 70 1.34 -16.34 -0.54
N ALA A 71 0.22 -15.61 -0.41
CA ALA A 71 -0.20 -14.64 -1.40
C ALA A 71 0.82 -13.50 -1.56
N GLN A 72 1.42 -13.03 -0.46
CA GLN A 72 2.50 -12.03 -0.50
C GLN A 72 3.76 -12.56 -1.17
N GLN A 73 4.17 -13.81 -0.90
CA GLN A 73 5.34 -14.40 -1.55
C GLN A 73 5.13 -14.54 -3.06
N LEU A 74 3.94 -14.99 -3.47
CA LEU A 74 3.56 -15.07 -4.88
C LEU A 74 3.50 -13.68 -5.53
N GLY A 75 2.87 -12.72 -4.86
CA GLY A 75 2.83 -11.33 -5.33
C GLY A 75 4.23 -10.71 -5.43
N GLY A 76 5.10 -10.99 -4.45
CA GLY A 76 6.48 -10.54 -4.43
C GLY A 76 7.31 -11.14 -5.55
N SER A 77 7.18 -12.44 -5.85
CA SER A 77 7.92 -13.07 -6.94
C SER A 77 7.47 -12.55 -8.31
N ILE A 78 6.16 -12.39 -8.53
CA ILE A 78 5.61 -11.78 -9.74
C ILE A 78 6.08 -10.32 -9.87
N GLY A 79 5.99 -9.55 -8.77
CA GLY A 79 6.40 -8.15 -8.73
C GLY A 79 7.87 -7.96 -9.07
N VAL A 80 8.77 -8.71 -8.43
CA VAL A 80 10.21 -8.67 -8.69
C VAL A 80 10.52 -9.09 -10.13
N THR A 81 9.83 -10.11 -10.65
CA THR A 81 10.03 -10.55 -12.04
C THR A 81 9.65 -9.45 -13.02
N ALA A 82 8.49 -8.81 -12.83
CA ALA A 82 8.03 -7.72 -13.69
C ALA A 82 8.90 -6.46 -13.56
N ALA A 83 9.36 -6.11 -12.35
CA ALA A 83 10.31 -5.04 -12.14
C ALA A 83 11.65 -5.34 -12.83
N GLY A 84 12.11 -6.60 -12.81
CA GLY A 84 13.26 -7.06 -13.56
C GLY A 84 13.09 -6.91 -15.08
N LEU A 85 11.92 -7.28 -15.62
CA LEU A 85 11.61 -7.05 -17.04
C LEU A 85 11.64 -5.56 -17.39
N ALA A 86 11.12 -4.69 -16.53
CA ALA A 86 11.20 -3.25 -16.71
C ALA A 86 12.66 -2.76 -16.66
N TYR A 87 13.46 -3.26 -15.72
CA TYR A 87 14.88 -2.95 -15.63
C TYR A 87 15.65 -3.31 -16.91
N TYR A 88 15.38 -4.49 -17.47
CA TYR A 88 16.04 -4.99 -18.68
C TYR A 88 15.46 -4.46 -20.00
N ALA A 89 14.47 -3.55 -19.95
CA ALA A 89 14.05 -2.83 -21.15
C ALA A 89 15.21 -2.03 -21.75
N PRO A 90 15.24 -1.80 -23.08
CA PRO A 90 16.33 -1.08 -23.73
C PRO A 90 16.66 0.25 -23.04
N ALA A 91 17.91 0.41 -22.61
CA ALA A 91 18.36 1.55 -21.83
C ALA A 91 19.83 1.87 -22.16
N ASP A 92 20.13 3.16 -22.37
CA ASP A 92 21.48 3.61 -22.72
C ASP A 92 22.46 3.55 -21.54
N THR A 93 21.93 3.56 -20.31
CA THR A 93 22.72 3.53 -19.08
C THR A 93 22.04 2.69 -18.00
N ALA A 94 22.84 2.21 -17.03
CA ALA A 94 22.32 1.53 -15.84
C ALA A 94 21.36 2.40 -15.02
N ASN A 95 21.53 3.74 -15.05
CA ASN A 95 20.64 4.66 -14.35
C ASN A 95 19.27 4.77 -15.05
N THR A 96 19.26 4.73 -16.39
CA THR A 96 18.02 4.66 -17.19
C THR A 96 17.28 3.34 -16.94
N ALA A 97 18.00 2.21 -16.93
CA ALA A 97 17.45 0.90 -16.58
C ALA A 97 16.83 0.88 -15.18
N PHE A 98 17.55 1.43 -14.19
CA PHE A 98 17.03 1.60 -12.84
C PHE A 98 15.77 2.49 -12.81
N GLY A 99 15.76 3.58 -13.60
CA GLY A 99 14.60 4.44 -13.78
C GLY A 99 13.37 3.71 -14.30
N HIS A 100 13.51 2.79 -15.26
CA HIS A 100 12.40 1.98 -15.76
C HIS A 100 11.79 1.09 -14.66
N ALA A 101 12.62 0.42 -13.86
CA ALA A 101 12.17 -0.38 -12.73
C ALA A 101 11.43 0.48 -11.69
N MET A 102 11.95 1.67 -11.38
CA MET A 102 11.32 2.59 -10.44
C MET A 102 10.00 3.17 -10.97
N ALA A 103 9.90 3.44 -12.27
CA ALA A 103 8.66 3.88 -12.89
C ALA A 103 7.58 2.79 -12.86
N TYR A 104 7.97 1.53 -13.07
CA TYR A 104 7.09 0.37 -12.91
C TYR A 104 6.57 0.27 -11.46
N GLU A 105 7.46 0.30 -10.46
CA GLU A 105 7.08 0.26 -9.04
C GLU A 105 6.12 1.40 -8.69
N ALA A 106 6.43 2.63 -9.13
CA ALA A 106 5.56 3.78 -8.91
C ALA A 106 4.16 3.57 -9.52
N ALA A 107 4.08 3.02 -10.74
CA ALA A 107 2.81 2.73 -11.39
C ALA A 107 1.98 1.68 -10.62
N ILE A 108 2.62 0.64 -10.09
CA ILE A 108 1.93 -0.38 -9.26
C ILE A 108 1.42 0.22 -7.95
N PHE A 109 2.19 1.07 -7.28
CA PHE A 109 1.73 1.75 -6.07
C PHE A 109 0.60 2.74 -6.34
N LEU A 110 0.64 3.46 -7.47
CA LEU A 110 -0.46 4.33 -7.90
C LEU A 110 -1.73 3.52 -8.22
N LEU A 111 -1.60 2.41 -8.95
CA LEU A 111 -2.71 1.50 -9.22
C LEU A 111 -3.31 0.97 -7.92
N THR A 112 -2.47 0.60 -6.96
CA THR A 112 -2.91 0.14 -5.64
C THR A 112 -3.65 1.25 -4.89
N ALA A 113 -3.15 2.49 -4.94
CA ALA A 113 -3.84 3.64 -4.36
C ALA A 113 -5.23 3.84 -4.99
N LEU A 114 -5.36 3.71 -6.32
CA LEU A 114 -6.63 3.81 -7.04
C LEU A 114 -7.60 2.68 -6.64
N ILE A 115 -7.12 1.43 -6.56
CA ILE A 115 -7.92 0.28 -6.10
C ILE A 115 -8.36 0.45 -4.64
N ALA A 116 -7.54 1.10 -3.82
CA ALA A 116 -7.88 1.39 -2.43
C ALA A 116 -8.93 2.49 -2.27
N LEU A 117 -9.22 3.30 -3.30
CA LEU A 117 -10.19 4.40 -3.20
C LEU A 117 -11.65 3.92 -3.01
N PRO A 118 -12.19 2.97 -3.79
CA PRO A 118 -13.55 2.44 -3.58
C PRO A 118 -13.74 1.74 -2.22
N LEU A 119 -12.70 1.06 -1.72
CA LEU A 119 -12.74 0.37 -0.41
C LEU A 119 -12.96 1.35 0.77
N ARG A 120 -12.80 2.66 0.53
CA ARG A 120 -13.13 3.71 1.51
C ARG A 120 -14.64 3.91 1.68
N GLN A 121 -15.41 3.71 0.62
CA GLN A 121 -16.83 4.07 0.57
C GLN A 121 -17.70 3.02 1.29
N THR A 122 -17.25 1.77 1.33
CA THR A 122 -17.98 0.66 1.96
C THR A 122 -17.82 0.60 3.48
N THR A 123 -16.84 1.29 4.07
CA THR A 123 -16.59 1.30 5.53
C THR A 123 -17.21 2.51 6.25
N SER A 124 -17.99 3.36 5.57
CA SER A 124 -18.68 4.47 6.24
C SER A 124 -19.71 3.91 7.26
N PRO A 125 -19.63 4.33 8.54
CA PRO A 125 -20.42 3.74 9.60
C PRO A 125 -21.90 4.03 9.37
N THR A 126 -22.68 2.96 9.53
CA THR A 126 -24.12 2.92 9.81
C THR A 126 -24.67 4.28 10.25
N ARG A 127 -25.48 4.86 9.36
CA ARG A 127 -26.45 5.92 9.62
C ARG A 127 -27.01 5.76 11.03
N SER A 128 -26.71 6.74 11.89
CA SER A 128 -27.23 6.83 13.25
C SER A 128 -28.74 6.59 13.22
N LEU A 129 -29.21 5.47 13.79
CA LEU A 129 -30.63 5.30 14.05
C LEU A 129 -31.06 6.48 14.94
N PRO A 130 -32.16 7.19 14.63
CA PRO A 130 -32.66 8.23 15.50
C PRO A 130 -32.96 7.65 16.90
N PRO A 131 -32.69 8.39 17.98
CA PRO A 131 -32.94 7.89 19.33
C PRO A 131 -34.43 7.56 19.50
N PRO A 132 -34.78 6.46 20.20
CA PRO A 132 -36.18 6.15 20.47
C PRO A 132 -36.80 7.29 21.29
N SER A 133 -37.77 7.98 20.69
CA SER A 133 -38.61 8.96 21.37
C SER A 133 -39.58 8.23 22.31
N GLY A 134 -39.10 7.90 23.52
CA GLY A 134 -39.89 7.27 24.58
C GLY A 134 -40.24 8.25 25.70
N THR A 135 -41.35 8.96 25.50
CA THR A 135 -42.33 9.46 26.48
C THR A 135 -41.95 9.52 27.97
N ARG A 136 -41.82 10.75 28.51
CA ARG A 136 -41.97 11.04 29.95
C ARG A 136 -43.36 10.61 30.42
N SER A 137 -43.44 9.72 31.40
CA SER A 137 -44.66 9.52 32.21
C SER A 137 -44.62 10.47 33.43
N PRO A 138 -45.68 11.26 33.70
CA PRO A 138 -45.77 12.06 34.91
C PRO A 138 -46.04 11.19 36.13
N ARG A 139 -45.35 11.48 37.23
CA ARG A 139 -45.67 10.96 38.56
C ARG A 139 -47.09 11.38 38.97
N ALA A 140 -47.86 10.42 39.47
CA ALA A 140 -48.95 10.62 40.42
C ALA A 140 -49.02 9.37 41.31
#